data_AF-A0A8K0XP13-F1
#
_entry.id   AF-A0A8K0XP13-F1
#
_cell.length_a   1.000
_cell.length_b   1.000
_cell.length_c   1.000
_cell.angle_alpha   90.00
_cell.angle_beta   90.00
_cell.angle_gamma   90.00
#
_symmetry.space_group_name_H-M   'P 1'
#
loop_
_entity.id
_entity.type
_entity.pdbx_description
1 polymer ?
#
loop_
_entity_poly.entity_id
_entity_poly.type
_entity_poly.pdbx_seq_one_letter_code
_entity_poly.pdbx_strand_id
1 'polypeptide(L)'
;MQIGLGWNVTFLVAFLGLLVSLTTKILSSPVLLILLLPLLFVLLALGFLFLNILLGYALDVSGTPVSNPLPLAARPLAFSTPAAWQAALTRSQWSHKSPQSLPPLVPESPAISAAVNDILILIVRDFVLTWYKEVSSSPSFPTAVSATIHASLQRLLTRMTSMDVSAVVVNRIIPKVTAHIEQFRQSEIALRGAGLERRLTQSEELDLLLASRYASRGMGKLHSAVDNLSTTFTKQTEEAHLRALVDRALPHILPENEAKSTAVKIVVREIVACAVLYPLMDMLADPDFWNRSIDQVAGAAIRQQRLISKVRHVLETQIPRPISRISQDTVAPSGPETITIRTDPRQFESFLRSISRCSSLLDARRLKNDIMGEIRRTRALLANHENDDWINGQKTEDVVAFLDRLFTAKRKVEKRIIVLGGDADSRSTHQPSFNDTSSSKRLTLRDILTNPTSLSYFMESMDRRRRYLLVQFWLTIESFKNPLESVDSDSSEDEDYAIHDPARSATLKDDISVILQVFTRSSHNYTRTLTTSK
;
A
#
# COMPACT_ATOMS: atom_id res chain seq x y z
N MET A 1 -101.16 1.97 23.93
CA MET A 1 -100.12 2.72 24.68
C MET A 1 -99.83 4.05 23.96
N GLN A 2 -100.86 4.88 23.75
CA GLN A 2 -100.81 6.11 22.93
C GLN A 2 -101.40 7.33 23.65
N ILE A 3 -101.70 7.21 24.95
CA ILE A 3 -102.32 8.27 25.77
C ILE A 3 -101.26 9.07 26.55
N GLY A 4 -100.00 8.59 26.63
CA GLY A 4 -98.94 9.23 27.42
C GLY A 4 -98.16 10.35 26.72
N LEU A 5 -98.27 10.51 25.39
CA LEU A 5 -97.47 11.49 24.64
C LEU A 5 -98.07 12.91 24.71
N GLY A 6 -99.40 13.04 24.78
CA GLY A 6 -100.08 14.33 24.79
C GLY A 6 -99.83 15.13 26.07
N TRP A 7 -99.80 14.46 27.23
CA TRP A 7 -99.53 15.10 28.52
C TRP A 7 -98.13 15.69 28.59
N ASN A 8 -97.12 14.97 28.09
CA ASN A 8 -95.73 15.46 28.10
C ASN A 8 -95.55 16.70 27.22
N VAL A 9 -96.25 16.76 26.07
CA VAL A 9 -96.21 17.93 25.18
C VAL A 9 -96.94 19.12 25.81
N THR A 10 -98.10 18.92 26.44
CA THR A 10 -98.81 20.01 27.12
C THR A 10 -98.07 20.55 28.34
N PHE A 11 -97.43 19.67 29.13
CA PHE A 11 -96.56 20.09 30.24
C PHE A 11 -95.33 20.83 29.75
N LEU A 12 -94.71 20.38 28.65
CA LEU A 12 -93.55 21.06 28.06
C LEU A 12 -93.91 22.46 27.57
N VAL A 13 -95.05 22.62 26.87
CA VAL A 13 -95.52 23.91 26.36
C VAL A 13 -95.88 24.87 27.51
N ALA A 14 -96.57 24.37 28.54
CA ALA A 14 -96.88 25.16 29.73
C ALA A 14 -95.61 25.59 30.49
N PHE A 15 -94.65 24.68 30.63
CA PHE A 15 -93.36 24.94 31.27
C PHE A 15 -92.53 25.95 30.48
N LEU A 16 -92.45 25.83 29.15
CA LEU A 16 -91.75 26.78 28.28
C LEU A 16 -92.39 28.17 28.37
N GLY A 17 -93.72 28.25 28.37
CA GLY A 17 -94.45 29.51 28.53
C GLY A 17 -94.16 30.20 29.87
N LEU A 18 -94.07 29.42 30.95
CA LEU A 18 -93.73 29.92 32.29
C LEU A 18 -92.27 30.39 32.37
N LEU A 19 -91.35 29.67 31.72
CA LEU A 19 -89.94 30.04 31.59
C LEU A 19 -89.74 31.32 30.78
N VAL A 20 -90.47 31.50 29.68
CA VAL A 20 -90.46 32.72 28.87
C VAL A 20 -91.01 33.91 29.67
N SER A 21 -92.10 33.72 30.43
CA SER A 21 -92.64 34.79 31.28
C SER A 21 -91.71 35.15 32.44
N LEU A 22 -90.95 34.19 32.99
CA LEU A 22 -90.01 34.43 34.08
C LEU A 22 -88.74 35.13 33.57
N THR A 23 -88.20 34.68 32.44
CA THR A 23 -87.00 35.27 31.81
C THR A 23 -87.24 36.69 31.33
N THR A 24 -88.41 36.99 30.76
CA THR A 24 -88.79 38.36 30.36
C THR A 24 -88.89 39.31 31.55
N LYS A 25 -89.46 38.87 32.69
CA LYS A 25 -89.48 39.65 33.94
C LYS A 25 -88.10 39.89 34.51
N ILE A 26 -87.23 38.87 34.52
CA ILE A 26 -85.84 38.96 35.00
C ILE A 26 -85.04 39.94 34.12
N LEU A 27 -85.24 39.90 32.80
CA LEU A 27 -84.53 40.76 31.85
C LEU A 27 -85.02 42.23 31.87
N SER A 28 -86.29 42.47 32.23
CA SER A 28 -86.87 43.82 32.32
C SER A 28 -86.46 44.62 33.57
N SER A 29 -85.95 43.97 34.62
CA SER A 29 -85.55 44.64 35.87
C SER A 29 -84.03 44.74 35.99
N PRO A 30 -83.44 45.95 35.89
CA PRO A 30 -81.99 46.13 35.90
C PRO A 30 -81.37 45.73 37.25
N VAL A 31 -82.10 45.88 38.36
CA VAL A 31 -81.63 45.53 39.72
C VAL A 31 -81.56 44.01 39.89
N LEU A 32 -82.56 43.28 39.39
CA LEU A 32 -82.61 41.83 39.49
C LEU A 32 -81.54 41.17 38.61
N LEU A 33 -81.24 41.79 37.46
CA LEU A 33 -80.19 41.34 36.54
C LEU A 33 -78.79 41.49 37.16
N ILE A 34 -78.53 42.60 37.87
CA ILE A 34 -77.26 42.82 38.58
C ILE A 34 -77.11 41.81 39.73
N LEU A 35 -78.17 41.54 40.49
CA LEU A 35 -78.15 40.57 41.61
C LEU A 35 -77.91 39.12 41.13
N LEU A 36 -78.48 38.75 39.97
CA LEU A 36 -78.40 37.39 39.42
C LEU A 36 -77.23 37.18 38.44
N LEU A 37 -76.51 38.24 38.08
CA LEU A 37 -75.33 38.19 37.19
C LEU A 37 -74.30 37.11 37.58
N PRO A 38 -73.84 36.99 38.85
CA PRO A 38 -72.86 35.97 39.21
C PRO A 38 -73.41 34.56 39.05
N LEU A 39 -74.68 34.34 39.38
CA LEU A 39 -75.35 33.04 39.22
C LEU A 39 -75.47 32.67 37.74
N LEU A 40 -75.83 33.63 36.88
CA LEU A 40 -75.93 33.44 35.44
C LEU A 40 -74.57 33.12 34.82
N PHE A 41 -73.49 33.74 35.31
CA PHE A 41 -72.13 33.46 34.85
C PHE A 41 -71.69 32.03 35.22
N VAL A 42 -71.99 31.57 36.44
CA VAL A 42 -71.72 30.19 36.88
C VAL A 42 -72.52 29.19 36.04
N LEU A 43 -73.80 29.49 35.77
CA LEU A 43 -74.67 28.61 34.99
C LEU A 43 -74.23 28.54 33.51
N LEU A 44 -73.73 29.65 32.97
CA LEU A 44 -73.16 29.69 31.61
C LEU A 44 -71.82 28.94 31.53
N ALA A 45 -70.97 29.03 32.56
CA ALA A 45 -69.73 28.25 32.64
C ALA A 45 -69.99 26.74 32.75
N LEU A 46 -70.96 26.33 33.57
CA LEU A 46 -71.39 24.93 33.69
C LEU A 46 -72.01 24.43 32.38
N GLY A 47 -72.85 25.25 31.73
CA GLY A 47 -73.43 24.94 30.42
C GLY A 47 -72.37 24.79 29.34
N PHE A 48 -71.36 25.65 29.32
CA PHE A 48 -70.22 25.54 28.39
C PHE A 48 -69.42 24.26 28.63
N LEU A 49 -69.14 23.91 29.89
CA LEU A 49 -68.43 22.68 30.24
C LEU A 49 -69.23 21.45 29.80
N PHE A 50 -70.53 21.42 30.08
CA PHE A 50 -71.41 20.34 29.65
C PHE A 50 -71.46 20.19 28.13
N LEU A 51 -71.56 21.32 27.40
CA LEU A 51 -71.55 21.30 25.94
C LEU A 51 -70.23 20.77 25.37
N ASN A 52 -69.08 21.13 25.97
CA ASN A 52 -67.78 20.60 25.56
C ASN A 52 -67.65 19.10 25.84
N ILE A 53 -68.18 18.61 26.96
CA ILE A 53 -68.24 17.16 27.24
C ILE A 53 -69.12 16.47 26.20
N LEU A 54 -70.29 17.02 25.89
CA LEU A 54 -71.21 16.45 24.90
C LEU A 54 -70.59 16.43 23.50
N LEU A 55 -69.90 17.51 23.12
CA LEU A 55 -69.18 17.61 21.85
C LEU A 55 -68.01 16.63 21.80
N GLY A 56 -67.24 16.52 22.89
CA GLY A 56 -66.18 15.53 23.03
C GLY A 56 -66.71 14.11 22.88
N TYR A 57 -67.80 13.77 23.57
CA TYR A 57 -68.46 12.46 23.44
C TYR A 57 -68.99 12.21 22.03
N ALA A 58 -69.63 13.20 21.40
CA ALA A 58 -70.13 13.08 20.04
C ALA A 58 -68.99 12.88 19.02
N LEU A 59 -67.85 13.56 19.21
CA LEU A 59 -66.66 13.40 18.39
C LEU A 59 -65.97 12.05 18.64
N ASP A 60 -65.98 11.55 19.87
CA ASP A 60 -65.39 10.25 20.24
C ASP A 60 -66.24 9.09 19.69
N VAL A 61 -67.57 9.21 19.72
CA VAL A 61 -68.50 8.26 19.10
C VAL A 61 -68.48 8.34 17.57
N SER A 62 -68.26 9.54 17.02
CA SER A 62 -68.12 9.75 15.56
C SER A 62 -66.70 9.46 15.07
N GLY A 63 -65.76 9.21 15.98
CA GLY A 63 -64.40 8.79 15.67
C GLY A 63 -64.47 7.45 14.95
N THR A 64 -64.05 7.44 13.68
CA THR A 64 -63.78 6.18 12.99
C THR A 64 -62.87 5.34 13.88
N PRO A 65 -63.18 4.06 14.16
CA PRO A 65 -62.35 3.24 15.04
C PRO A 65 -60.92 3.34 14.53
N VAL A 66 -60.03 3.91 15.36
CA VAL A 66 -58.62 4.04 15.03
C VAL A 66 -58.14 2.64 14.72
N SER A 67 -57.92 2.36 13.43
CA SER A 67 -57.39 1.09 12.99
C SER A 67 -56.04 0.94 13.67
N ASN A 68 -55.97 0.05 14.66
CA ASN A 68 -54.74 -0.23 15.40
C ASN A 68 -53.63 -0.47 14.37
N PRO A 69 -52.59 0.39 14.27
CA PRO A 69 -51.56 0.24 13.25
C PRO A 69 -50.60 -0.92 13.56
N LEU A 70 -50.68 -1.48 14.77
CA LEU A 70 -49.85 -2.58 15.24
C LEU A 70 -49.86 -3.82 14.32
N PRO A 71 -51.01 -4.34 13.86
CA PRO A 71 -51.04 -5.44 12.87
C PRO A 71 -50.48 -5.08 11.49
N LEU A 72 -50.47 -3.80 11.10
CA LEU A 72 -49.82 -3.36 9.84
C LEU A 72 -48.31 -3.16 10.01
N ALA A 73 -47.87 -2.71 11.19
CA ALA A 73 -46.46 -2.49 11.53
C ALA A 73 -45.69 -3.80 11.70
N ALA A 74 -46.36 -4.86 12.15
CA ALA A 74 -45.79 -6.20 12.33
C ALA A 74 -46.47 -7.20 11.37
N ARG A 75 -46.27 -7.04 10.06
CA ARG A 75 -46.58 -8.15 9.14
C ARG A 75 -45.77 -9.36 9.59
N PRO A 76 -46.41 -10.50 9.90
CA PRO A 76 -45.68 -11.71 10.25
C PRO A 76 -44.68 -12.02 9.13
N LEU A 77 -43.41 -12.25 9.50
CA LEU A 77 -42.38 -12.64 8.54
C LEU A 77 -42.88 -13.87 7.78
N ALA A 78 -42.58 -13.98 6.48
CA ALA A 78 -43.16 -15.01 5.60
C ALA A 78 -42.96 -16.47 6.10
N PHE A 79 -42.03 -16.69 7.02
CA PHE A 79 -41.69 -17.96 7.65
C PHE A 79 -42.30 -18.17 9.04
N SER A 80 -43.14 -17.26 9.55
CA SER A 80 -43.66 -17.33 10.93
C SER A 80 -44.78 -18.36 11.10
N THR A 81 -45.33 -18.90 10.01
CA THR A 81 -46.27 -20.02 10.11
C THR A 81 -45.51 -21.34 10.23
N PRO A 82 -45.95 -22.30 11.06
CA PRO A 82 -45.29 -23.59 11.19
C PRO A 82 -45.10 -24.31 9.85
N ALA A 83 -46.09 -24.24 8.96
CA ALA A 83 -46.00 -24.81 7.61
C ALA A 83 -44.93 -24.13 6.74
N ALA A 84 -44.85 -22.78 6.76
CA ALA A 84 -43.81 -22.06 6.03
C ALA A 84 -42.41 -22.30 6.61
N TRP A 85 -42.30 -22.44 7.93
CA TRP A 85 -41.05 -22.81 8.59
C TRP A 85 -40.59 -24.22 8.20
N GLN A 86 -41.49 -25.19 8.21
CA GLN A 86 -41.18 -26.56 7.76
C GLN A 86 -40.79 -26.60 6.27
N ALA A 87 -41.47 -25.83 5.42
CA ALA A 87 -41.09 -25.69 4.01
C ALA A 87 -39.71 -25.04 3.84
N ALA A 88 -39.36 -24.03 4.65
CA ALA A 88 -38.05 -23.39 4.65
C ALA A 88 -36.95 -24.36 5.09
N LEU A 89 -37.18 -25.13 6.16
CA LEU A 89 -36.26 -26.18 6.63
C LEU A 89 -36.08 -27.30 5.61
N THR A 90 -37.14 -27.73 4.95
CA THR A 90 -37.06 -28.78 3.92
C THR A 90 -36.24 -28.29 2.72
N ARG A 91 -36.47 -27.04 2.30
CA ARG A 91 -35.73 -26.41 1.20
C ARG A 91 -34.25 -26.21 1.54
N SER A 92 -33.92 -25.85 2.78
CA SER A 92 -32.51 -25.76 3.22
C SER A 92 -31.84 -27.13 3.29
N GLN A 93 -32.52 -28.16 3.80
CA GLN A 93 -32.00 -29.53 3.81
C GLN A 93 -31.70 -30.08 2.42
N TRP A 94 -32.47 -29.70 1.40
CA TRP A 94 -32.21 -30.09 0.01
C TRP A 94 -31.01 -29.36 -0.58
N SER A 95 -30.80 -28.08 -0.26
CA SER A 95 -29.61 -27.35 -0.72
C SER A 95 -28.31 -27.84 -0.06
N HIS A 96 -28.39 -28.45 1.14
CA HIS A 96 -27.25 -29.03 1.84
C HIS A 96 -26.70 -30.33 1.23
N LYS A 97 -27.50 -31.11 0.51
CA LYS A 97 -27.13 -32.48 0.08
C LYS A 97 -26.39 -32.58 -1.24
N SER A 98 -26.41 -31.53 -2.07
CA SER A 98 -25.69 -31.52 -3.34
C SER A 98 -24.20 -31.24 -3.10
N PRO A 99 -23.27 -32.17 -3.42
CA PRO A 99 -21.84 -31.87 -3.37
C PRO A 99 -21.55 -30.76 -4.39
N GLN A 100 -21.31 -29.55 -3.90
CA GLN A 100 -20.96 -28.41 -4.75
C GLN A 100 -19.47 -28.45 -5.08
N SER A 101 -19.06 -29.37 -5.96
CA SER A 101 -17.82 -29.13 -6.70
C SER A 101 -18.13 -28.11 -7.79
N LEU A 102 -17.67 -26.89 -7.61
CA LEU A 102 -17.81 -25.85 -8.63
C LEU A 102 -16.95 -26.22 -9.84
N PRO A 103 -17.43 -25.96 -11.08
CA PRO A 103 -16.65 -26.26 -12.28
C PRO A 103 -15.38 -25.41 -12.33
N PRO A 104 -14.28 -25.88 -12.95
CA PRO A 104 -13.06 -25.09 -13.05
C PRO A 104 -13.30 -23.79 -13.83
N LEU A 105 -12.84 -22.66 -13.26
CA LEU A 105 -13.01 -21.33 -13.85
C LEU A 105 -12.22 -21.12 -15.14
N VAL A 106 -11.05 -21.76 -15.25
CA VAL A 106 -10.18 -21.73 -16.43
C VAL A 106 -9.84 -23.17 -16.82
N PRO A 107 -10.66 -23.80 -17.68
CA PRO A 107 -10.45 -25.20 -18.08
C PRO A 107 -9.10 -25.44 -18.77
N GLU A 108 -8.57 -24.43 -19.47
CA GLU A 108 -7.32 -24.52 -20.21
C GLU A 108 -6.07 -24.60 -19.32
N SER A 109 -6.17 -24.16 -18.05
CA SER A 109 -5.04 -24.19 -17.12
C SER A 109 -5.48 -24.65 -15.73
N PRO A 110 -5.28 -25.95 -15.40
CA PRO A 110 -5.73 -26.50 -14.12
C PRO A 110 -5.01 -25.87 -12.93
N ALA A 111 -3.74 -25.47 -13.09
CA ALA A 111 -2.97 -24.81 -12.05
C ALA A 111 -3.56 -23.44 -11.64
N ILE A 112 -4.00 -22.64 -12.61
CA ILE A 112 -4.62 -21.33 -12.35
C ILE A 112 -5.99 -21.53 -11.72
N SER A 113 -6.78 -22.47 -12.24
CA SER A 113 -8.09 -22.81 -11.64
C SER A 113 -7.96 -23.26 -10.19
N ALA A 114 -6.96 -24.08 -9.86
CA ALA A 114 -6.68 -24.51 -8.49
C ALA A 114 -6.28 -23.33 -7.59
N ALA A 115 -5.34 -22.50 -8.03
CA ALA A 115 -4.89 -21.34 -7.25
C ALA A 115 -6.03 -20.34 -6.99
N VAL A 116 -6.88 -20.09 -7.99
CA VAL A 116 -8.07 -19.24 -7.82
C VAL A 116 -9.06 -19.88 -6.85
N ASN A 117 -9.30 -21.18 -6.95
CA ASN A 117 -10.19 -21.88 -6.01
C ASN A 117 -9.64 -21.83 -4.57
N ASP A 118 -8.33 -21.95 -4.38
CA ASP A 118 -7.69 -21.78 -3.07
C ASP A 118 -7.91 -20.36 -2.52
N ILE A 119 -7.78 -19.33 -3.36
CA ILE A 119 -8.09 -17.94 -2.96
C ILE A 119 -9.56 -17.81 -2.54
N LEU A 120 -10.49 -18.42 -3.28
CA LEU A 120 -11.91 -18.40 -2.91
C LEU A 120 -12.17 -19.08 -1.56
N ILE A 121 -11.51 -20.21 -1.31
CA ILE A 121 -11.59 -20.92 -0.02
C ILE A 121 -11.06 -20.03 1.11
N LEU A 122 -9.91 -19.37 0.90
CA LEU A 122 -9.33 -18.45 1.88
C LEU A 122 -10.27 -17.27 2.16
N ILE A 123 -10.88 -16.69 1.13
CA ILE A 123 -11.83 -15.58 1.29
C ILE A 123 -13.03 -16.01 2.15
N VAL A 124 -13.64 -17.15 1.85
CA VAL A 124 -14.79 -17.65 2.62
C VAL A 124 -14.37 -18.03 4.04
N ARG A 125 -13.19 -18.63 4.22
CA ARG A 125 -12.65 -18.99 5.54
C ARG A 125 -12.42 -17.77 6.43
N ASP A 126 -11.78 -16.75 5.89
CA ASP A 126 -11.26 -15.63 6.69
C ASP A 126 -12.30 -14.50 6.84
N PHE A 127 -13.15 -14.27 5.83
CA PHE A 127 -14.11 -13.15 5.84
C PHE A 127 -15.57 -13.56 6.07
N VAL A 128 -15.91 -14.85 5.96
CA VAL A 128 -17.30 -15.32 6.13
C VAL A 128 -17.43 -16.25 7.32
N LEU A 129 -16.61 -17.31 7.38
CA LEU A 129 -16.70 -18.32 8.44
C LEU A 129 -16.28 -17.81 9.82
N THR A 130 -15.48 -16.74 9.89
CA THR A 130 -15.04 -16.12 11.15
C THR A 130 -16.21 -15.63 12.00
N TRP A 131 -17.18 -14.94 11.41
CA TRP A 131 -18.37 -14.46 12.11
C TRP A 131 -19.58 -15.37 11.93
N TYR A 132 -19.72 -16.04 10.79
CA TYR A 132 -20.94 -16.83 10.51
C TYR A 132 -21.08 -18.05 11.42
N LYS A 133 -19.97 -18.65 11.85
CA LYS A 133 -19.99 -19.79 12.79
C LYS A 133 -20.65 -19.46 14.12
N GLU A 134 -20.62 -18.20 14.55
CA GLU A 134 -21.29 -17.73 15.76
C GLU A 134 -22.80 -17.57 15.57
N VAL A 135 -23.25 -17.37 14.32
CA VAL A 135 -24.65 -17.18 13.97
C VAL A 135 -25.35 -18.51 13.68
N SER A 136 -24.72 -19.39 12.89
CA SER A 136 -25.31 -20.67 12.51
C SER A 136 -24.26 -21.70 12.09
N SER A 137 -24.53 -22.98 12.37
CA SER A 137 -23.73 -24.12 11.93
C SER A 137 -24.04 -24.59 10.51
N SER A 138 -25.04 -24.02 9.84
CA SER A 138 -25.50 -24.50 8.53
C SER A 138 -24.52 -24.10 7.41
N PRO A 139 -24.01 -25.01 6.56
CA PRO A 139 -23.12 -24.60 5.47
C PRO A 139 -23.82 -23.87 4.31
N SER A 140 -25.15 -23.68 4.36
CA SER A 140 -25.95 -23.17 3.23
C SER A 140 -25.52 -21.78 2.79
N PHE A 141 -25.30 -20.87 3.74
CA PHE A 141 -24.89 -19.50 3.46
C PHE A 141 -23.44 -19.41 2.96
N PRO A 142 -22.42 -19.98 3.63
CA PRO A 142 -21.05 -19.99 3.11
C PRO A 142 -20.95 -20.61 1.71
N THR A 143 -21.69 -21.68 1.47
CA THR A 143 -21.77 -22.36 0.17
C THR A 143 -22.43 -21.47 -0.90
N ALA A 144 -23.52 -20.78 -0.58
CA ALA A 144 -24.15 -19.81 -1.47
C ALA A 144 -23.23 -18.61 -1.79
N VAL A 145 -22.48 -18.13 -0.80
CA VAL A 145 -21.47 -17.07 -0.99
C VAL A 145 -20.37 -17.56 -1.93
N SER A 146 -19.83 -18.76 -1.71
CA SER A 146 -18.81 -19.36 -2.60
C SER A 146 -19.31 -19.49 -4.05
N ALA A 147 -20.52 -20.03 -4.25
CA ALA A 147 -21.13 -20.14 -5.58
C ALA A 147 -21.36 -18.76 -6.23
N THR A 148 -21.72 -17.75 -5.45
CA THR A 148 -21.92 -16.38 -5.94
C THR A 148 -20.61 -15.73 -6.36
N ILE A 149 -19.54 -15.87 -5.55
CA ILE A 149 -18.21 -15.35 -5.90
C ILE A 149 -17.70 -16.06 -7.15
N HIS A 150 -17.86 -17.38 -7.23
CA HIS A 150 -17.47 -18.18 -8.39
C HIS A 150 -18.20 -17.73 -9.66
N ALA A 151 -19.53 -17.60 -9.63
CA ALA A 151 -20.31 -17.13 -10.77
C ALA A 151 -19.93 -15.69 -11.18
N SER A 152 -19.61 -14.84 -10.19
CA SER A 152 -19.16 -13.47 -10.42
C SER A 152 -17.79 -13.44 -11.11
N LEU A 153 -16.86 -14.28 -10.65
CA LEU A 153 -15.52 -14.40 -11.23
C LEU A 153 -15.55 -15.01 -12.63
N GLN A 154 -16.42 -15.99 -12.87
CA GLN A 154 -16.64 -16.54 -14.20
C GLN A 154 -17.13 -15.46 -15.17
N ARG A 155 -18.12 -14.64 -14.78
CA ARG A 155 -18.57 -13.50 -15.61
C ARG A 155 -17.46 -12.49 -15.86
N LEU A 156 -16.65 -12.20 -14.84
CA LEU A 156 -15.52 -11.30 -14.97
C LEU A 156 -14.49 -11.86 -15.97
N LEU A 157 -14.12 -13.13 -15.83
CA LEU A 157 -13.18 -13.82 -16.72
C LEU A 157 -13.69 -13.84 -18.17
N THR A 158 -14.95 -14.21 -18.41
CA THR A 158 -15.52 -14.19 -19.77
C THR A 158 -15.44 -12.80 -20.40
N ARG A 159 -15.64 -11.73 -19.62
CA ARG A 159 -15.48 -10.35 -20.09
C ARG A 159 -14.01 -9.96 -20.29
N MET A 160 -13.10 -10.46 -19.47
CA MET A 160 -11.67 -10.21 -19.65
C MET A 160 -11.12 -10.94 -20.87
N THR A 161 -11.62 -12.13 -21.20
CA THR A 161 -11.22 -12.89 -22.41
C THR A 161 -11.60 -12.15 -23.69
N SER A 162 -12.69 -11.38 -23.69
CA SER A 162 -13.08 -10.56 -24.85
C SER A 162 -12.29 -9.25 -24.97
N MET A 163 -11.46 -8.92 -23.98
CA MET A 163 -10.63 -7.72 -23.98
C MET A 163 -9.21 -8.05 -24.44
N ASP A 164 -8.69 -7.27 -25.39
CA ASP A 164 -7.27 -7.32 -25.72
C ASP A 164 -6.45 -6.66 -24.60
N VAL A 165 -6.01 -7.48 -23.64
CA VAL A 165 -5.21 -7.05 -22.50
C VAL A 165 -3.91 -6.39 -22.95
N SER A 166 -3.30 -6.86 -24.05
CA SER A 166 -2.06 -6.28 -24.58
C SER A 166 -2.28 -4.86 -25.05
N ALA A 167 -3.32 -4.63 -25.86
CA ALA A 167 -3.67 -3.29 -26.32
C ALA A 167 -4.04 -2.35 -25.15
N VAL A 168 -4.75 -2.83 -24.13
CA VAL A 168 -5.05 -2.02 -22.93
C VAL A 168 -3.77 -1.64 -22.20
N VAL A 169 -2.83 -2.58 -22.03
CA VAL A 169 -1.55 -2.31 -21.36
C VAL A 169 -0.74 -1.29 -22.15
N VAL A 170 -0.52 -1.52 -23.44
CA VAL A 170 0.35 -0.69 -24.28
C VAL A 170 -0.25 0.68 -24.58
N ASN A 171 -1.54 0.75 -24.91
CA ASN A 171 -2.15 2.01 -25.35
C ASN A 171 -2.74 2.83 -24.19
N ARG A 172 -3.00 2.22 -23.02
CA ARG A 172 -3.71 2.90 -21.92
C ARG A 172 -2.93 2.92 -20.61
N ILE A 173 -2.36 1.79 -20.18
CA ILE A 173 -1.67 1.71 -18.88
C ILE A 173 -0.28 2.32 -18.96
N ILE A 174 0.57 1.83 -19.88
CA ILE A 174 1.96 2.30 -20.02
C ILE A 174 2.02 3.82 -20.21
N PRO A 175 1.25 4.45 -21.12
CA PRO A 175 1.32 5.90 -21.32
C PRO A 175 0.93 6.68 -20.06
N LYS A 176 -0.05 6.19 -19.28
CA LYS A 176 -0.46 6.82 -18.01
C LYS A 176 0.63 6.70 -16.95
N VAL A 177 1.24 5.53 -16.82
CA VAL A 177 2.34 5.30 -15.87
C VAL A 177 3.56 6.14 -16.26
N THR A 178 3.95 6.14 -17.53
CA THR A 178 5.08 6.95 -18.01
C THR A 178 4.82 8.45 -17.83
N ALA A 179 3.61 8.92 -18.14
CA ALA A 179 3.24 10.31 -17.90
C ALA A 179 3.28 10.67 -16.41
N HIS A 180 2.79 9.79 -15.54
CA HIS A 180 2.86 9.99 -14.08
C HIS A 180 4.30 10.07 -13.58
N ILE A 181 5.17 9.14 -14.00
CA ILE A 181 6.59 9.11 -13.61
C ILE A 181 7.31 10.37 -14.10
N GLU A 182 7.09 10.77 -15.35
CA GLU A 182 7.74 11.96 -15.90
C GLU A 182 7.27 13.24 -15.20
N GLN A 183 5.97 13.36 -14.91
CA GLN A 183 5.42 14.49 -14.17
C GLN A 183 5.93 14.53 -12.72
N PHE A 184 6.02 13.37 -12.07
CA PHE A 184 6.62 13.25 -10.74
C PHE A 184 8.07 13.72 -10.75
N ARG A 185 8.89 13.20 -11.69
CA ARG A 185 10.29 13.58 -11.86
C ARG A 185 10.47 15.09 -12.08
N GLN A 186 9.65 15.69 -12.94
CA GLN A 186 9.69 17.14 -13.17
C GLN A 186 9.32 17.94 -11.92
N SER A 187 8.34 17.46 -11.15
CA SER A 187 7.90 18.11 -9.91
C SER A 187 8.98 18.01 -8.83
N GLU A 188 9.66 16.87 -8.76
CA GLU A 188 10.77 16.64 -7.83
C GLU A 188 11.99 17.51 -8.18
N ILE A 189 12.41 17.55 -9.46
CA ILE A 189 13.52 18.39 -9.92
C ILE A 189 13.23 19.87 -9.65
N ALA A 190 11.97 20.30 -9.79
CA ALA A 190 11.58 21.68 -9.51
C ALA A 190 11.63 22.03 -8.02
N LEU A 191 11.39 21.06 -7.14
CA LEU A 191 11.38 21.25 -5.69
C LEU A 191 12.78 21.12 -5.08
N ARG A 192 13.56 20.13 -5.52
CA ARG A 192 14.89 19.80 -4.97
C ARG A 192 16.03 20.45 -5.77
N GLY A 193 15.80 20.84 -7.03
CA GLY A 193 16.87 21.23 -7.95
C GLY A 193 17.60 20.01 -8.51
N ALA A 194 18.20 20.14 -9.71
CA ALA A 194 18.77 19.02 -10.48
C ALA A 194 19.95 18.26 -9.81
N GLY A 195 20.41 18.67 -8.62
CA GLY A 195 21.58 18.10 -7.92
C GLY A 195 21.35 17.69 -6.47
N LEU A 196 20.12 17.82 -5.94
CA LEU A 196 19.84 17.63 -4.51
C LEU A 196 19.01 16.38 -4.19
N GLU A 197 18.77 15.51 -5.19
CA GLU A 197 17.90 14.32 -5.14
C GLU A 197 18.20 13.31 -4.02
N ARG A 198 19.37 13.40 -3.34
CA ARG A 198 19.84 12.38 -2.40
C ARG A 198 20.24 12.87 -1.00
N ARG A 199 20.09 14.16 -0.68
CA ARG A 199 20.63 14.73 0.58
C ARG A 199 19.59 15.16 1.61
N LEU A 200 18.30 15.14 1.27
CA LEU A 200 17.24 15.51 2.19
C LEU A 200 16.48 14.25 2.64
N THR A 201 16.28 14.11 3.94
CA THR A 201 15.36 13.15 4.53
C THR A 201 13.95 13.45 4.04
N GLN A 202 13.20 12.44 3.62
CA GLN A 202 11.81 12.63 3.19
C GLN A 202 10.97 13.06 4.40
N SER A 203 10.20 14.14 4.28
CA SER A 203 9.32 14.65 5.33
C SER A 203 7.90 14.78 4.80
N GLU A 204 6.91 14.66 5.69
CA GLU A 204 5.49 14.79 5.33
C GLU A 204 5.19 16.15 4.66
N GLU A 205 5.84 17.23 5.12
CA GLU A 205 5.73 18.56 4.53
C GLU A 205 6.29 18.61 3.10
N LEU A 206 7.42 17.93 2.87
CA LEU A 206 8.04 17.84 1.56
C LEU A 206 7.15 17.06 0.57
N ASP A 207 6.51 15.99 1.03
CA ASP A 207 5.57 15.20 0.23
C ASP A 207 4.33 16.01 -0.14
N LEU A 208 3.81 16.82 0.78
CA LEU A 208 2.70 17.73 0.52
C LEU A 208 3.06 18.82 -0.49
N LEU A 209 4.25 19.41 -0.35
CA LEU A 209 4.77 20.37 -1.31
C LEU A 209 4.98 19.73 -2.67
N LEU A 210 5.49 18.50 -2.72
CA LEU A 210 5.66 17.74 -3.96
C LEU A 210 4.31 17.46 -4.62
N ALA A 211 3.30 17.04 -3.86
CA ALA A 211 1.94 16.84 -4.35
C ALA A 211 1.35 18.15 -4.91
N SER A 212 1.58 19.29 -4.24
CA SER A 212 1.12 20.61 -4.72
C SER A 212 1.77 21.01 -6.05
N ARG A 213 3.08 20.73 -6.20
CA ARG A 213 3.81 21.00 -7.44
C ARG A 213 3.36 20.06 -8.56
N TYR A 214 3.16 18.79 -8.23
CA TYR A 214 2.60 17.80 -9.14
C TYR A 214 1.24 18.26 -9.67
N ALA A 215 0.34 18.73 -8.80
CA ALA A 215 -0.98 19.25 -9.18
C ALA A 215 -0.89 20.51 -10.06
N SER A 216 0.04 21.43 -9.74
CA SER A 216 0.16 22.73 -10.42
C SER A 216 0.71 22.64 -11.84
N ARG A 217 1.53 21.63 -12.14
CA ARG A 217 2.34 21.56 -13.37
C ARG A 217 1.80 20.59 -14.42
N GLY A 218 0.89 19.70 -14.03
CA GLY A 218 0.31 18.69 -14.92
C GLY A 218 -0.89 19.15 -15.74
N MET A 219 -1.31 18.28 -16.66
CA MET A 219 -2.56 18.40 -17.43
C MET A 219 -3.83 18.11 -16.60
N GLY A 220 -3.74 17.91 -15.28
CA GLY A 220 -4.89 17.52 -14.46
C GLY A 220 -4.68 17.72 -12.97
N LYS A 221 -5.82 17.87 -12.28
CA LYS A 221 -5.93 17.86 -10.82
C LYS A 221 -5.38 16.55 -10.25
N LEU A 222 -5.01 16.56 -8.97
CA LEU A 222 -4.72 15.32 -8.24
C LEU A 222 -5.91 14.38 -8.34
N HIS A 223 -5.62 13.09 -8.20
CA HIS A 223 -6.67 12.09 -8.17
C HIS A 223 -7.63 12.39 -7.02
N SER A 224 -8.94 12.21 -7.19
CA SER A 224 -9.96 12.59 -6.19
C SER A 224 -9.76 11.94 -4.82
N ALA A 225 -9.09 10.77 -4.78
CA ALA A 225 -8.71 10.10 -3.54
C ALA A 225 -7.63 10.84 -2.72
N VAL A 226 -6.80 11.68 -3.36
CA VAL A 226 -5.62 12.35 -2.80
C VAL A 226 -5.63 13.86 -3.08
N ASP A 227 -6.76 14.41 -3.54
CA ASP A 227 -6.88 15.83 -3.90
C ASP A 227 -6.89 16.76 -2.67
N ASN A 228 -7.08 16.20 -1.48
CA ASN A 228 -7.04 16.96 -0.25
C ASN A 228 -5.61 17.16 0.27
N LEU A 229 -4.99 18.28 -0.08
CA LEU A 229 -3.66 18.68 0.44
C LEU A 229 -3.72 19.38 1.82
N SER A 230 -4.83 19.31 2.55
CA SER A 230 -4.84 19.83 3.93
C SER A 230 -4.29 18.84 4.95
N THR A 231 -4.21 17.55 4.60
CA THR A 231 -3.75 16.48 5.49
C THR A 231 -3.02 15.38 4.72
N THR A 232 -2.01 14.76 5.31
CA THR A 232 -1.38 13.53 4.79
C THR A 232 -2.24 12.28 4.98
N PHE A 233 -3.37 12.39 5.68
CA PHE A 233 -4.26 11.26 5.97
C PHE A 233 -5.38 11.11 4.93
N THR A 234 -5.10 10.40 3.84
CA THR A 234 -6.02 10.22 2.69
C THR A 234 -6.84 8.92 2.74
N LYS A 235 -6.71 8.13 3.80
CA LYS A 235 -7.37 6.82 3.93
C LYS A 235 -8.88 6.85 3.68
N GLN A 236 -9.59 7.82 4.27
CA GLN A 236 -11.05 7.89 4.14
C GLN A 236 -11.50 8.19 2.70
N THR A 237 -10.79 9.10 2.01
CA THR A 237 -11.09 9.49 0.63
C THR A 237 -10.70 8.39 -0.36
N GLU A 238 -9.61 7.67 -0.10
CA GLU A 238 -9.21 6.47 -0.84
C GLU A 238 -10.25 5.36 -0.73
N GLU A 239 -10.66 5.00 0.49
CA GLU A 239 -11.70 3.98 0.69
C GLU A 239 -13.02 4.40 0.03
N ALA A 240 -13.42 5.66 0.14
CA ALA A 240 -14.62 6.18 -0.53
C ALA A 240 -14.52 6.06 -2.06
N HIS A 241 -13.35 6.35 -2.63
CA HIS A 241 -13.11 6.18 -4.06
C HIS A 241 -13.19 4.70 -4.48
N LEU A 242 -12.58 3.80 -3.72
CA LEU A 242 -12.63 2.36 -3.96
C LEU A 242 -14.08 1.84 -3.87
N ARG A 243 -14.85 2.24 -2.86
CA ARG A 243 -16.28 1.92 -2.75
C ARG A 243 -17.06 2.37 -3.98
N ALA A 244 -16.84 3.59 -4.47
CA ALA A 244 -17.50 4.12 -5.65
C ALA A 244 -17.09 3.41 -6.96
N LEU A 245 -15.87 2.86 -7.02
CA LEU A 245 -15.41 2.04 -8.14
C LEU A 245 -16.11 0.68 -8.11
N VAL A 246 -16.17 0.05 -6.94
CA VAL A 246 -16.86 -1.23 -6.74
C VAL A 246 -18.36 -1.09 -7.03
N ASP A 247 -19.01 -0.02 -6.58
CA ASP A 247 -20.44 0.23 -6.87
C ASP A 247 -20.73 0.33 -8.38
N ARG A 248 -19.80 0.87 -9.17
CA ARG A 248 -19.91 0.90 -10.64
C ARG A 248 -19.66 -0.46 -11.28
N ALA A 249 -18.81 -1.28 -10.69
CA ALA A 249 -18.47 -2.60 -11.19
C ALA A 249 -19.51 -3.68 -10.83
N LEU A 250 -20.11 -3.61 -9.64
CA LEU A 250 -21.03 -4.61 -9.09
C LEU A 250 -22.17 -5.03 -10.03
N PRO A 251 -22.90 -4.11 -10.72
CA PRO A 251 -23.99 -4.47 -11.62
C PRO A 251 -23.55 -5.34 -12.81
N HIS A 252 -22.27 -5.26 -13.17
CA HIS A 252 -21.68 -5.97 -14.31
C HIS A 252 -21.11 -7.34 -13.93
N ILE A 253 -20.84 -7.54 -12.64
CA ILE A 253 -20.13 -8.71 -12.10
C ILE A 253 -21.11 -9.65 -11.39
N LEU A 254 -22.04 -9.10 -10.58
CA LEU A 254 -22.96 -9.91 -9.78
C LEU A 254 -24.03 -10.62 -10.63
N PRO A 255 -24.49 -11.82 -10.20
CA PRO A 255 -25.67 -12.46 -10.76
C PRO A 255 -26.95 -11.61 -10.59
N GLU A 256 -27.88 -11.68 -11.55
CA GLU A 256 -29.10 -10.85 -11.56
C GLU A 256 -29.97 -10.98 -10.30
N ASN A 257 -30.00 -12.17 -9.68
CA ASN A 257 -30.77 -12.42 -8.45
C ASN A 257 -30.15 -11.67 -7.26
N GLU A 258 -28.83 -11.76 -7.11
CA GLU A 258 -28.09 -11.12 -6.02
C GLU A 258 -27.96 -9.60 -6.24
N ALA A 259 -27.89 -9.17 -7.51
CA ALA A 259 -27.87 -7.77 -7.90
C ALA A 259 -29.19 -7.03 -7.59
N LYS A 260 -30.27 -7.72 -7.21
CA LYS A 260 -31.50 -7.07 -6.71
C LYS A 260 -31.45 -6.81 -5.20
N SER A 261 -30.59 -7.53 -4.46
CA SER A 261 -30.47 -7.39 -3.01
C SER A 261 -29.56 -6.22 -2.63
N THR A 262 -30.12 -5.22 -1.94
CA THR A 262 -29.37 -4.08 -1.40
C THR A 262 -28.39 -4.50 -0.30
N ALA A 263 -28.80 -5.41 0.57
CA ALA A 263 -27.94 -5.92 1.65
C ALA A 263 -26.69 -6.62 1.09
N VAL A 264 -26.86 -7.47 0.08
CA VAL A 264 -25.74 -8.18 -0.57
C VAL A 264 -24.79 -7.19 -1.24
N LYS A 265 -25.30 -6.18 -1.96
CA LYS A 265 -24.46 -5.14 -2.57
C LYS A 265 -23.60 -4.40 -1.55
N ILE A 266 -24.18 -4.00 -0.42
CA ILE A 266 -23.45 -3.26 0.62
C ILE A 266 -22.35 -4.15 1.21
N VAL A 267 -22.67 -5.38 1.60
CA VAL A 267 -21.68 -6.30 2.19
C VAL A 267 -20.55 -6.60 1.21
N VAL A 268 -20.87 -6.96 -0.04
CA VAL A 268 -19.86 -7.25 -1.06
C VAL A 268 -19.02 -6.01 -1.36
N ARG A 269 -19.62 -4.81 -1.41
CA ARG A 269 -18.88 -3.57 -1.60
C ARG A 269 -17.85 -3.35 -0.50
N GLU A 270 -18.24 -3.47 0.77
CA GLU A 270 -17.31 -3.25 1.89
C GLU A 270 -16.20 -4.30 1.91
N ILE A 271 -16.52 -5.57 1.65
CA ILE A 271 -15.50 -6.64 1.60
C ILE A 271 -14.51 -6.36 0.46
N VAL A 272 -14.99 -6.13 -0.77
CA VAL A 272 -14.10 -5.94 -1.92
C VAL A 272 -13.31 -4.63 -1.79
N ALA A 273 -13.94 -3.53 -1.39
CA ALA A 273 -13.25 -2.25 -1.27
C ALA A 273 -12.23 -2.24 -0.11
N CYS A 274 -12.63 -2.66 1.08
CA CYS A 274 -11.83 -2.49 2.30
C CYS A 274 -10.91 -3.68 2.60
N ALA A 275 -11.35 -4.92 2.31
CA ALA A 275 -10.56 -6.11 2.65
C ALA A 275 -9.66 -6.60 1.50
N VAL A 276 -9.97 -6.23 0.26
CA VAL A 276 -9.22 -6.68 -0.93
C VAL A 276 -8.51 -5.50 -1.62
N LEU A 277 -9.26 -4.53 -2.14
CA LEU A 277 -8.69 -3.47 -2.96
C LEU A 277 -7.81 -2.51 -2.16
N TYR A 278 -8.21 -2.14 -0.94
CA TYR A 278 -7.43 -1.22 -0.11
C TYR A 278 -6.05 -1.80 0.27
N PRO A 279 -5.93 -3.03 0.83
CA PRO A 279 -4.62 -3.64 1.07
C PRO A 279 -3.77 -3.82 -0.19
N LEU A 280 -4.41 -4.10 -1.34
CA LEU A 280 -3.70 -4.18 -2.62
C LEU A 280 -3.13 -2.81 -3.04
N MET A 281 -3.89 -1.73 -2.86
CA MET A 281 -3.42 -0.38 -3.15
C MET A 281 -2.29 0.04 -2.20
N ASP A 282 -2.41 -0.27 -0.91
CA ASP A 282 -1.33 -0.04 0.08
C ASP A 282 -0.05 -0.79 -0.31
N MET A 283 -0.17 -2.06 -0.69
CA MET A 283 0.96 -2.88 -1.15
C MET A 283 1.61 -2.30 -2.42
N LEU A 284 0.80 -1.86 -3.39
CA LEU A 284 1.30 -1.28 -4.64
C LEU A 284 1.90 0.12 -4.45
N ALA A 285 1.46 0.85 -3.43
CA ALA A 285 2.01 2.15 -3.07
C ALA A 285 3.33 2.04 -2.27
N ASP A 286 3.62 0.88 -1.66
CA ASP A 286 4.85 0.67 -0.89
C ASP A 286 6.10 0.60 -1.79
N PRO A 287 7.09 1.50 -1.63
CA PRO A 287 8.33 1.43 -2.39
C PRO A 287 9.13 0.13 -2.13
N ASP A 288 9.03 -0.48 -0.95
CA ASP A 288 9.75 -1.74 -0.65
C ASP A 288 9.23 -2.90 -1.51
N PHE A 289 7.92 -2.94 -1.79
CA PHE A 289 7.32 -3.93 -2.68
C PHE A 289 7.95 -3.88 -4.08
N TRP A 290 8.09 -2.69 -4.66
CA TRP A 290 8.72 -2.51 -5.97
C TRP A 290 10.22 -2.78 -5.94
N ASN A 291 10.94 -2.30 -4.93
CA ASN A 291 12.38 -2.54 -4.81
C ASN A 291 12.69 -4.04 -4.72
N ARG A 292 11.94 -4.79 -3.91
CA ARG A 292 12.07 -6.25 -3.82
C ARG A 292 11.69 -6.94 -5.12
N SER A 293 10.62 -6.51 -5.76
CA SER A 293 10.18 -7.08 -7.04
C SER A 293 11.24 -6.89 -8.12
N ILE A 294 11.83 -5.69 -8.21
CA ILE A 294 12.93 -5.40 -9.12
C ILE A 294 14.17 -6.25 -8.77
N ASP A 295 14.56 -6.33 -7.51
CA ASP A 295 15.72 -7.14 -7.10
C ASP A 295 15.52 -8.64 -7.40
N GLN A 296 14.33 -9.17 -7.18
CA GLN A 296 14.01 -10.56 -7.49
C GLN A 296 14.09 -10.83 -8.99
N VAL A 297 13.44 -9.99 -9.81
CA VAL A 297 13.39 -10.17 -11.27
C VAL A 297 14.75 -9.88 -11.90
N ALA A 298 15.35 -8.73 -11.59
CA ALA A 298 16.66 -8.33 -12.12
C ALA A 298 17.76 -9.27 -11.60
N GLY A 299 17.73 -9.63 -10.32
CA GLY A 299 18.66 -10.60 -9.74
C GLY A 299 18.55 -11.98 -10.41
N ALA A 300 17.34 -12.46 -10.69
CA ALA A 300 17.14 -13.69 -11.44
C ALA A 300 17.68 -13.58 -12.88
N ALA A 301 17.39 -12.48 -13.58
CA ALA A 301 17.87 -12.24 -14.94
C ALA A 301 19.41 -12.15 -15.01
N ILE A 302 20.04 -11.45 -14.06
CA ILE A 302 21.50 -11.34 -13.95
C ILE A 302 22.13 -12.70 -13.66
N ARG A 303 21.54 -13.50 -12.77
CA ARG A 303 21.99 -14.88 -12.51
C ARG A 303 21.90 -15.75 -13.76
N GLN A 304 20.79 -15.66 -14.49
CA GLN A 304 20.59 -16.38 -15.74
C GLN A 304 21.63 -15.97 -16.80
N GLN A 305 21.88 -14.68 -17.00
CA GLN A 305 22.92 -14.20 -17.92
C GLN A 305 24.32 -14.67 -17.52
N ARG A 306 24.64 -14.65 -16.22
CA ARG A 306 25.92 -15.18 -15.70
C ARG A 306 26.04 -16.68 -15.92
N LEU A 307 24.97 -17.45 -15.71
CA LEU A 307 24.95 -18.89 -15.98
C LEU A 307 25.16 -19.18 -17.46
N ILE A 308 24.45 -18.49 -18.35
CA ILE A 308 24.62 -18.63 -19.81
C ILE A 308 26.06 -18.27 -20.21
N SER A 309 26.62 -17.19 -19.66
CA SER A 309 28.00 -16.78 -19.94
C SER A 309 29.01 -17.82 -19.46
N LYS A 310 28.81 -18.41 -18.28
CA LYS A 310 29.64 -19.50 -17.76
C LYS A 310 29.52 -20.77 -18.61
N VAL A 311 28.31 -21.15 -19.00
CA VAL A 311 28.06 -22.32 -19.87
C VAL A 311 28.73 -22.10 -21.22
N ARG A 312 28.58 -20.92 -21.82
CA ARG A 312 29.25 -20.55 -23.07
C ARG A 312 30.77 -20.62 -22.94
N HIS A 313 31.33 -20.08 -21.85
CA HIS A 313 32.77 -20.15 -21.59
C HIS A 313 33.25 -21.60 -21.40
N VAL A 314 32.50 -22.44 -20.69
CA VAL A 314 32.83 -23.87 -20.51
C VAL A 314 32.77 -24.62 -21.85
N LEU A 315 31.74 -24.37 -22.65
CA LEU A 315 31.62 -24.95 -24.00
C LEU A 315 32.76 -24.48 -24.91
N GLU A 316 33.11 -23.19 -24.90
CA GLU A 316 34.24 -22.65 -25.67
C GLU A 316 35.59 -23.22 -25.21
N THR A 317 35.75 -23.56 -23.91
CA THR A 317 36.94 -24.25 -23.41
C THR A 317 36.99 -25.75 -23.73
N GLN A 318 35.84 -26.38 -24.01
CA GLN A 318 35.76 -27.81 -24.32
C GLN A 318 35.73 -28.12 -25.83
N ILE A 319 35.60 -27.10 -26.69
CA ILE A 319 35.79 -27.26 -28.14
C ILE A 319 37.29 -27.32 -28.42
N PRO A 320 37.83 -28.43 -28.97
CA PRO A 320 39.22 -28.47 -29.42
C PRO A 320 39.39 -27.43 -30.54
N ARG A 321 40.23 -26.42 -30.32
CA ARG A 321 40.59 -25.46 -31.38
C ARG A 321 41.12 -26.26 -32.57
N PRO A 322 40.55 -26.13 -33.78
CA PRO A 322 41.16 -26.73 -34.96
C PRO A 322 42.51 -26.04 -35.17
N ILE A 323 43.56 -26.85 -35.24
CA ILE A 323 44.90 -26.41 -35.64
C ILE A 323 44.80 -26.02 -37.12
N SER A 324 44.50 -24.75 -37.38
CA SER A 324 44.58 -24.20 -38.72
C SER A 324 46.05 -24.01 -39.09
N ARG A 325 46.64 -25.03 -39.71
CA ARG A 325 47.74 -24.86 -40.67
C ARG A 325 47.14 -24.24 -41.94
N ILE A 326 47.65 -23.10 -42.40
CA ILE A 326 47.73 -22.55 -43.78
C ILE A 326 48.35 -21.15 -43.60
N SER A 327 49.65 -20.99 -43.87
CA SER A 327 50.28 -20.57 -45.14
C SER A 327 50.41 -19.04 -45.26
N GLN A 328 51.59 -18.65 -45.73
CA GLN A 328 52.11 -17.31 -45.89
C GLN A 328 51.30 -16.42 -46.84
N ASP A 329 51.54 -15.13 -46.66
CA ASP A 329 51.26 -14.00 -47.56
C ASP A 329 49.80 -13.58 -47.71
N THR A 330 49.43 -12.44 -47.10
CA THR A 330 49.20 -11.15 -47.80
C THR A 330 48.44 -10.20 -46.85
N VAL A 331 49.06 -9.05 -46.53
CA VAL A 331 48.50 -7.77 -46.06
C VAL A 331 47.41 -7.81 -44.95
N ALA A 332 47.83 -7.50 -43.73
CA ALA A 332 46.99 -7.34 -42.55
C ALA A 332 46.11 -6.06 -42.60
N PRO A 333 44.82 -6.14 -42.24
CA PRO A 333 44.07 -5.02 -41.70
C PRO A 333 44.31 -4.92 -40.18
N SER A 334 44.60 -3.69 -39.72
CA SER A 334 44.94 -3.32 -38.36
C SER A 334 43.86 -3.66 -37.32
N GLY A 335 44.08 -4.71 -36.53
CA GLY A 335 43.47 -4.91 -35.21
C GLY A 335 44.22 -4.13 -34.11
N PRO A 336 43.68 -4.03 -32.88
CA PRO A 336 44.27 -3.23 -31.82
C PRO A 336 45.66 -3.77 -31.46
N GLU A 337 46.68 -2.96 -31.73
CA GLU A 337 48.09 -3.25 -31.43
C GLU A 337 48.23 -3.63 -29.95
N THR A 338 48.43 -4.92 -29.66
CA THR A 338 48.60 -5.42 -28.29
C THR A 338 50.03 -5.12 -27.86
N ILE A 339 50.19 -4.15 -26.96
CA ILE A 339 51.49 -3.77 -26.41
C ILE A 339 51.92 -4.81 -25.38
N THR A 340 53.09 -5.43 -25.60
CA THR A 340 53.72 -6.36 -24.65
C THR A 340 55.05 -5.79 -24.16
N ILE A 341 55.64 -6.36 -23.10
CA ILE A 341 56.85 -5.84 -22.45
C ILE A 341 58.06 -5.73 -23.42
N ARG A 342 58.04 -6.45 -24.54
CA ARG A 342 59.08 -6.43 -25.60
C ARG A 342 58.81 -5.41 -26.71
N THR A 343 57.85 -4.51 -26.56
CA THR A 343 57.52 -3.53 -27.61
C THR A 343 58.66 -2.53 -27.80
N ASP A 344 59.06 -2.36 -29.06
CA ASP A 344 60.07 -1.37 -29.42
C ASP A 344 59.57 0.05 -29.12
N PRO A 345 60.46 0.99 -28.73
CA PRO A 345 60.08 2.38 -28.46
C PRO A 345 59.32 3.05 -29.63
N ARG A 346 59.65 2.68 -30.87
CA ARG A 346 59.00 3.18 -32.09
C ARG A 346 57.57 2.64 -32.25
N GLN A 347 57.32 1.39 -31.88
CA GLN A 347 55.98 0.79 -31.89
C GLN A 347 55.12 1.43 -30.80
N PHE A 348 55.70 1.70 -29.63
CA PHE A 348 55.02 2.41 -28.56
C PHE A 348 54.64 3.85 -28.97
N GLU A 349 55.50 4.55 -29.70
CA GLU A 349 55.15 5.84 -30.27
C GLU A 349 54.02 5.77 -31.31
N SER A 350 54.01 4.74 -32.17
CA SER A 350 52.91 4.50 -33.11
C SER A 350 51.59 4.33 -32.37
N PHE A 351 51.59 3.54 -31.30
CA PHE A 351 50.45 3.37 -30.42
C PHE A 351 50.01 4.69 -29.74
N LEU A 352 50.95 5.49 -29.25
CA LEU A 352 50.62 6.81 -28.69
C LEU A 352 50.03 7.76 -29.75
N ARG A 353 50.37 7.60 -31.04
CA ARG A 353 49.75 8.35 -32.15
C ARG A 353 48.38 7.79 -32.50
N SER A 354 48.16 6.47 -32.42
CA SER A 354 46.85 5.86 -32.66
C SER A 354 45.81 6.33 -31.62
N ILE A 355 46.21 6.45 -30.34
CA ILE A 355 45.38 7.06 -29.28
C ILE A 355 44.90 8.47 -29.65
N SER A 356 45.79 9.30 -30.21
CA SER A 356 45.42 10.67 -30.61
C SER A 356 44.45 10.71 -31.79
N ARG A 357 44.44 9.66 -32.62
CA ARG A 357 43.57 9.51 -33.79
C ARG A 357 42.23 8.83 -33.48
N CYS A 358 42.06 8.24 -32.29
CA CYS A 358 40.78 7.65 -31.87
C CYS A 358 39.66 8.70 -31.94
N SER A 359 38.63 8.46 -32.74
CA SER A 359 37.45 9.35 -32.90
C SER A 359 36.23 8.92 -32.08
N SER A 360 36.24 7.69 -31.56
CA SER A 360 35.14 7.07 -30.82
C SER A 360 35.40 7.12 -29.30
N LEU A 361 34.45 7.69 -28.55
CA LEU A 361 34.50 7.78 -27.08
C LEU A 361 34.46 6.39 -26.42
N LEU A 362 33.68 5.46 -26.99
CA LEU A 362 33.56 4.10 -26.47
C LEU A 362 34.87 3.33 -26.63
N ASP A 363 35.55 3.49 -27.77
CA ASP A 363 36.82 2.83 -28.02
C ASP A 363 37.95 3.41 -27.17
N ALA A 364 37.94 4.73 -26.94
CA ALA A 364 38.87 5.37 -26.00
C ALA A 364 38.67 4.87 -24.55
N ARG A 365 37.40 4.66 -24.11
CA ARG A 365 37.11 4.08 -22.78
C ARG A 365 37.51 2.62 -22.65
N ARG A 366 37.31 1.81 -23.71
CA ARG A 366 37.79 0.41 -23.75
C ARG A 366 39.31 0.36 -23.65
N LEU A 367 40.00 1.15 -24.46
CA LEU A 367 41.46 1.23 -24.45
C LEU A 367 42.02 1.68 -23.10
N LYS A 368 41.34 2.60 -22.39
CA LYS A 368 41.69 2.96 -21.01
C LYS A 368 41.65 1.77 -20.08
N ASN A 369 40.59 0.96 -20.15
CA ASN A 369 40.43 -0.22 -19.29
C ASN A 369 41.50 -1.28 -19.60
N ASP A 370 41.86 -1.44 -20.88
CA ASP A 370 42.91 -2.37 -21.31
C ASP A 370 44.28 -1.94 -20.77
N ILE A 371 44.64 -0.66 -20.90
CA ILE A 371 45.89 -0.09 -20.33
C ILE A 371 45.90 -0.22 -18.81
N MET A 372 44.76 0.04 -18.14
CA MET A 372 44.66 -0.14 -16.69
C MET A 372 44.81 -1.61 -16.26
N GLY A 373 44.30 -2.54 -17.07
CA GLY A 373 44.49 -3.98 -16.87
C GLY A 373 45.97 -4.38 -16.97
N GLU A 374 46.69 -3.84 -17.96
CA GLU A 374 48.14 -4.06 -18.11
C GLU A 374 48.96 -3.45 -16.97
N ILE A 375 48.59 -2.25 -16.50
CA ILE A 375 49.23 -1.61 -15.34
C ILE A 375 49.06 -2.49 -14.10
N ARG A 376 47.86 -3.02 -13.85
CA ARG A 376 47.61 -3.91 -12.71
C ARG A 376 48.42 -5.20 -12.80
N ARG A 377 48.48 -5.83 -13.99
CA ARG A 377 49.27 -7.04 -14.23
C ARG A 377 50.77 -6.79 -14.05
N THR A 378 51.29 -5.71 -14.61
CA THR A 378 52.71 -5.33 -14.50
C THR A 378 53.08 -4.97 -13.05
N ARG A 379 52.20 -4.27 -12.32
CA ARG A 379 52.41 -3.96 -10.90
C ARG A 379 52.36 -5.20 -10.01
N ALA A 380 51.48 -6.16 -10.31
CA ALA A 380 51.44 -7.44 -9.60
C ALA A 380 52.72 -8.27 -9.86
N LEU A 381 53.26 -8.22 -11.08
CA LEU A 381 54.54 -8.85 -11.41
C LEU A 381 55.71 -8.23 -10.63
N LEU A 382 55.74 -6.90 -10.48
CA LEU A 382 56.76 -6.21 -9.68
C LEU A 382 56.62 -6.48 -8.18
N ALA A 383 55.38 -6.54 -7.66
CA ALA A 383 55.13 -6.83 -6.24
C ALA A 383 55.50 -8.28 -5.86
N ASN A 384 55.37 -9.23 -6.79
CA ASN A 384 55.74 -10.62 -6.56
C ASN A 384 57.26 -10.87 -6.65
N HIS A 385 58.02 -9.94 -7.22
CA HIS A 385 59.47 -10.04 -7.46
C HIS A 385 60.20 -8.76 -6.99
N GLU A 386 59.94 -8.33 -5.75
CA GLU A 386 60.46 -7.06 -5.20
C GLU A 386 61.99 -7.05 -5.00
N ASN A 387 62.62 -8.24 -4.91
CA ASN A 387 64.06 -8.41 -4.62
C ASN A 387 64.87 -9.09 -5.75
N ASP A 388 64.27 -9.37 -6.90
CA ASP A 388 64.94 -10.08 -8.00
C ASP A 388 65.39 -9.11 -9.10
N ASP A 389 66.69 -9.04 -9.42
CA ASP A 389 67.20 -8.17 -10.50
C ASP A 389 66.68 -8.54 -11.91
N TRP A 390 66.12 -9.76 -12.05
CA TRP A 390 65.66 -10.32 -13.31
C TRP A 390 64.25 -10.93 -13.15
N ILE A 391 63.27 -10.39 -13.86
CA ILE A 391 61.90 -10.90 -13.90
C ILE A 391 61.68 -11.53 -15.29
N ASN A 392 61.42 -12.83 -15.35
CA ASN A 392 61.12 -13.56 -16.59
C ASN A 392 62.13 -13.34 -17.75
N GLY A 393 63.43 -13.25 -17.42
CA GLY A 393 64.49 -13.05 -18.43
C GLY A 393 64.66 -11.61 -18.94
N GLN A 394 64.05 -10.63 -18.26
CA GLN A 394 64.22 -9.19 -18.51
C GLN A 394 64.65 -8.49 -17.22
N LYS A 395 65.40 -7.39 -17.35
CA LYS A 395 65.80 -6.59 -16.21
C LYS A 395 64.58 -5.92 -15.58
N THR A 396 64.53 -5.84 -14.26
CA THR A 396 63.51 -5.09 -13.52
C THR A 396 63.37 -3.65 -14.02
N GLU A 397 64.49 -3.02 -14.35
CA GLU A 397 64.57 -1.67 -14.93
C GLU A 397 63.72 -1.52 -16.21
N ASP A 398 63.75 -2.52 -17.10
CA ASP A 398 62.98 -2.50 -18.35
C ASP A 398 61.48 -2.65 -18.09
N VAL A 399 61.10 -3.45 -17.08
CA VAL A 399 59.71 -3.65 -16.65
C VAL A 399 59.15 -2.38 -15.99
N VAL A 400 59.97 -1.70 -15.18
CA VAL A 400 59.61 -0.39 -14.58
C VAL A 400 59.50 0.69 -15.67
N ALA A 401 60.45 0.73 -16.62
CA ALA A 401 60.37 1.65 -17.75
C ALA A 401 59.14 1.38 -18.64
N PHE A 402 58.74 0.11 -18.79
CA PHE A 402 57.51 -0.28 -19.47
C PHE A 402 56.25 0.18 -18.69
N LEU A 403 56.26 0.06 -17.37
CA LEU A 403 55.17 0.54 -16.52
C LEU A 403 55.00 2.07 -16.63
N ASP A 404 56.09 2.84 -16.65
CA ASP A 404 56.06 4.30 -16.85
C ASP A 404 55.52 4.70 -18.23
N ARG A 405 55.89 3.93 -19.27
CA ARG A 405 55.29 4.07 -20.60
C ARG A 405 53.78 3.83 -20.55
N LEU A 406 53.29 2.79 -19.88
CA LEU A 406 51.85 2.54 -19.71
C LEU A 406 51.13 3.68 -18.97
N PHE A 407 51.74 4.27 -17.95
CA PHE A 407 51.20 5.47 -17.29
C PHE A 407 51.12 6.68 -18.23
N THR A 408 52.10 6.82 -19.12
CA THR A 408 52.10 7.86 -20.16
C THR A 408 50.96 7.64 -21.17
N ALA A 409 50.74 6.40 -21.61
CA ALA A 409 49.60 6.04 -22.45
C ALA A 409 48.26 6.31 -21.76
N LYS A 410 48.12 5.95 -20.48
CA LYS A 410 46.93 6.23 -19.66
C LYS A 410 46.59 7.72 -19.67
N ARG A 411 47.57 8.59 -19.35
CA ARG A 411 47.37 10.05 -19.35
C ARG A 411 46.93 10.56 -20.73
N LYS A 412 47.48 9.99 -21.81
CA LYS A 412 47.15 10.39 -23.18
C LYS A 412 45.73 9.97 -23.60
N VAL A 413 45.30 8.76 -23.22
CA VAL A 413 43.92 8.29 -23.44
C VAL A 413 42.92 9.09 -22.60
N GLU A 414 43.23 9.40 -21.34
CA GLU A 414 42.37 10.23 -20.50
C GLU A 414 42.16 11.63 -21.08
N LYS A 415 43.24 12.28 -21.55
CA LYS A 415 43.14 13.55 -22.29
C LYS A 415 42.26 13.41 -23.54
N ARG A 416 42.37 12.31 -24.28
CA ARG A 416 41.54 12.09 -25.48
C ARG A 416 40.07 11.84 -25.13
N ILE A 417 39.78 11.12 -24.05
CA ILE A 417 38.41 10.94 -23.54
C ILE A 417 37.79 12.29 -23.16
N ILE A 418 38.56 13.19 -22.54
CA ILE A 418 38.10 14.54 -22.21
C ILE A 418 37.76 15.31 -23.50
N VAL A 419 38.65 15.30 -24.50
CA VAL A 419 38.41 15.98 -25.78
C VAL A 419 37.22 15.40 -26.55
N LEU A 420 37.03 14.08 -26.55
CA LEU A 420 35.89 13.41 -27.20
C LEU A 420 34.59 13.48 -26.39
N GLY A 421 34.70 13.74 -25.09
CA GLY A 421 33.58 13.73 -24.14
C GLY A 421 32.87 15.08 -24.00
N GLY A 422 33.48 16.16 -24.47
CA GLY A 422 32.97 17.51 -24.23
C GLY A 422 33.15 17.93 -22.76
N ASP A 423 33.41 19.21 -22.57
CA ASP A 423 33.79 19.84 -21.32
C ASP A 423 32.83 19.52 -20.15
N ALA A 424 33.37 18.90 -19.10
CA ALA A 424 32.75 18.80 -17.79
C ALA A 424 33.89 18.95 -16.77
N ASP A 425 34.15 20.22 -16.49
CA ASP A 425 35.14 20.70 -15.55
C ASP A 425 35.03 20.00 -14.17
N SER A 426 36.19 19.63 -13.64
CA SER A 426 36.46 19.42 -12.21
C SER A 426 35.37 18.76 -11.34
N ARG A 427 35.15 17.45 -11.49
CA ARG A 427 34.80 16.61 -10.33
C ARG A 427 36.06 15.87 -9.89
N SER A 428 36.68 16.44 -8.85
CA SER A 428 37.64 15.74 -8.00
C SER A 428 37.18 14.30 -7.78
N THR A 429 38.07 13.40 -8.18
CA THR A 429 37.95 11.96 -7.98
C THR A 429 38.04 11.67 -6.49
N HIS A 430 36.94 11.84 -5.75
CA HIS A 430 36.66 10.98 -4.61
C HIS A 430 35.97 9.73 -5.17
N GLN A 431 36.78 8.80 -5.64
CA GLN A 431 36.38 7.40 -5.71
C GLN A 431 36.06 6.96 -4.28
N PRO A 432 34.82 6.55 -3.94
CA PRO A 432 34.68 5.54 -2.92
C PRO A 432 35.34 4.30 -3.48
N SER A 433 36.36 3.81 -2.80
CA SER A 433 36.97 2.51 -3.00
C SER A 433 35.90 1.43 -2.81
N PHE A 434 35.17 1.14 -3.88
CA PHE A 434 34.50 -0.14 -4.03
C PHE A 434 35.59 -1.17 -4.27
N ASN A 435 36.09 -1.73 -3.16
CA ASN A 435 36.74 -3.02 -3.15
C ASN A 435 35.69 -4.06 -3.55
N ASP A 436 35.56 -4.29 -4.86
CA ASP A 436 34.87 -5.45 -5.40
C ASP A 436 35.77 -6.68 -5.20
N THR A 437 35.79 -7.18 -3.96
CA THR A 437 36.27 -8.50 -3.62
C THR A 437 35.06 -9.37 -3.31
N SER A 438 34.59 -10.07 -4.34
CA SER A 438 33.97 -11.40 -4.29
C SER A 438 33.28 -11.81 -2.98
N SER A 439 32.00 -11.49 -2.87
CA SER A 439 30.90 -12.31 -2.34
C SER A 439 29.77 -11.35 -2.03
N SER A 440 28.54 -11.72 -2.36
CA SER A 440 27.38 -11.03 -1.82
C SER A 440 27.37 -11.26 -0.30
N LYS A 441 28.20 -10.54 0.47
CA LYS A 441 28.08 -10.51 1.93
C LYS A 441 26.68 -10.02 2.20
N ARG A 442 25.85 -10.88 2.79
CA ARG A 442 24.55 -10.49 3.31
C ARG A 442 24.84 -9.38 4.33
N LEU A 443 24.43 -8.15 4.03
CA LEU A 443 24.50 -7.05 4.96
C LEU A 443 23.80 -7.49 6.24
N THR A 444 24.52 -7.50 7.36
CA THR A 444 23.91 -7.81 8.65
C THR A 444 23.22 -6.58 9.19
N LEU A 445 22.22 -6.76 10.07
CA LEU A 445 21.55 -5.63 10.72
C LEU A 445 22.56 -4.74 11.46
N ARG A 446 23.62 -5.34 12.02
CA ARG A 446 24.70 -4.63 12.70
C ARG A 446 25.49 -3.74 11.74
N ASP A 447 25.78 -4.20 10.52
CA ASP A 447 26.43 -3.39 9.49
C ASP A 447 25.58 -2.18 9.07
N ILE A 448 24.26 -2.36 9.04
CA ILE A 448 23.30 -1.29 8.70
C ILE A 448 23.23 -0.24 9.80
N LEU A 449 23.22 -0.67 11.06
CA LEU A 449 23.05 0.20 12.23
C LEU A 449 24.33 0.97 12.61
N THR A 450 25.50 0.43 12.29
CA THR A 450 26.81 1.07 12.58
C THR A 450 27.23 2.08 11.52
N ASN A 451 26.81 1.90 10.26
CA ASN A 451 27.13 2.84 9.20
C ASN A 451 26.12 4.02 9.20
N PRO A 452 26.58 5.28 9.35
CA PRO A 452 25.72 6.44 9.49
C PRO A 452 24.85 6.71 8.25
N THR A 453 25.30 6.28 7.07
CA THR A 453 24.54 6.47 5.82
C THR A 453 23.43 5.44 5.66
N SER A 454 23.63 4.19 6.09
CA SER A 454 22.58 3.17 6.06
C SER A 454 21.62 3.28 7.24
N LEU A 455 22.11 3.77 8.38
CA LEU A 455 21.30 4.02 9.58
C LEU A 455 20.21 5.05 9.30
N SER A 456 20.50 6.15 8.59
CA SER A 456 19.49 7.16 8.27
C SER A 456 18.34 6.59 7.42
N TYR A 457 18.65 5.81 6.39
CA TYR A 457 17.63 5.12 5.59
C TYR A 457 16.88 4.04 6.39
N PHE A 458 17.56 3.33 7.28
CA PHE A 458 16.94 2.32 8.13
C PHE A 458 16.00 2.93 9.18
N MET A 459 16.40 4.05 9.80
CA MET A 459 15.57 4.84 10.70
C MET A 459 14.30 5.31 9.99
N GLU A 460 14.43 5.84 8.78
CA GLU A 460 13.29 6.25 7.96
C GLU A 460 12.35 5.07 7.65
N SER A 461 12.90 3.93 7.23
CA SER A 461 12.11 2.72 6.98
C SER A 461 11.38 2.22 8.22
N MET A 462 12.02 2.30 9.39
CA MET A 462 11.44 1.87 10.66
C MET A 462 10.39 2.85 11.16
N ASP A 463 10.55 4.15 10.90
CA ASP A 463 9.58 5.18 11.24
C ASP A 463 8.28 5.04 10.45
N ARG A 464 8.38 4.81 9.12
CA ARG A 464 7.20 4.50 8.27
C ARG A 464 6.39 3.31 8.75
N ARG A 465 7.07 2.32 9.34
CA ARG A 465 6.45 1.11 9.90
C ARG A 465 5.96 1.30 11.33
N ARG A 466 6.03 2.52 11.88
CA ARG A 466 5.74 2.88 13.29
C ARG A 466 6.57 2.07 14.30
N ARG A 467 7.81 1.76 13.92
CA ARG A 467 8.79 0.99 14.69
C ARG A 467 10.04 1.80 15.05
N TYR A 468 10.01 3.12 14.94
CA TYR A 468 11.15 4.00 15.26
C TYR A 468 11.69 3.77 16.68
N LEU A 469 10.79 3.47 17.63
CA LEU A 469 11.13 3.21 19.03
C LEU A 469 12.11 2.04 19.21
N LEU A 470 12.09 1.04 18.32
CA LEU A 470 13.03 -0.08 18.37
C LEU A 470 14.45 0.36 17.98
N VAL A 471 14.55 1.26 17.00
CA VAL A 471 15.84 1.83 16.57
C VAL A 471 16.36 2.81 17.61
N GLN A 472 15.47 3.65 18.16
CA GLN A 472 15.79 4.53 19.27
C GLN A 472 16.29 3.75 20.49
N PHE A 473 15.62 2.64 20.84
CA PHE A 473 16.03 1.74 21.91
C PHE A 473 17.43 1.18 21.67
N TRP A 474 17.69 0.67 20.46
CA TRP A 474 19.01 0.16 20.10
C TRP A 474 20.09 1.24 20.19
N LEU A 475 19.84 2.44 19.66
CA LEU A 475 20.77 3.57 19.73
C LEU A 475 21.02 4.04 21.16
N THR A 476 19.99 4.05 22.01
CA THR A 476 20.16 4.37 23.43
C THR A 476 21.05 3.35 24.12
N ILE A 477 20.84 2.05 23.91
CA ILE A 477 21.70 1.00 24.49
C ILE A 477 23.14 1.11 23.98
N GLU A 478 23.31 1.33 22.67
CA GLU A 478 24.65 1.45 22.08
C GLU A 478 25.40 2.67 22.62
N SER A 479 24.70 3.76 22.94
CA SER A 479 25.30 4.95 23.57
C SER A 479 25.81 4.72 25.01
N PHE A 480 25.29 3.69 25.69
CA PHE A 480 25.75 3.29 27.03
C PHE A 480 26.87 2.25 26.99
N LYS A 481 27.18 1.65 25.83
CA LYS A 481 28.32 0.75 25.70
C LYS A 481 29.62 1.53 25.77
N ASN A 482 30.62 0.93 26.40
CA ASN A 482 31.91 1.55 26.60
C ASN A 482 32.62 1.68 25.23
N PRO A 483 33.03 2.88 24.76
CA PRO A 483 33.62 3.06 23.43
C PRO A 483 34.96 2.32 23.21
N LEU A 484 35.51 1.72 24.26
CA LEU A 484 36.74 0.93 24.26
C LEU A 484 36.51 -0.59 24.36
N GLU A 485 35.26 -1.05 24.49
CA GLU A 485 34.93 -2.48 24.46
C GLU A 485 35.13 -3.01 23.04
N SER A 486 36.06 -3.95 22.86
CA SER A 486 36.43 -4.45 21.53
C SER A 486 35.23 -5.05 20.82
N VAL A 487 35.11 -4.74 19.52
CA VAL A 487 33.92 -5.01 18.69
C VAL A 487 33.60 -6.51 18.49
N ASP A 488 34.47 -7.42 18.95
CA ASP A 488 34.38 -8.87 18.78
C ASP A 488 34.25 -9.69 20.07
N SER A 489 34.07 -9.08 21.25
CA SER A 489 33.94 -9.85 22.51
C SER A 489 32.51 -10.40 22.71
N ASP A 490 32.17 -11.42 21.94
CA ASP A 490 31.16 -12.45 22.31
C ASP A 490 31.81 -13.56 23.17
N SER A 491 32.91 -13.25 23.86
CA SER A 491 33.50 -14.14 24.88
C SER A 491 32.79 -13.91 26.21
N SER A 492 31.97 -14.90 26.59
CA SER A 492 31.45 -15.08 27.95
C SER A 492 32.59 -15.31 28.93
N GLU A 493 33.27 -14.25 29.36
CA GLU A 493 34.15 -14.29 30.53
C GLU A 493 33.65 -13.24 31.52
N ASP A 494 33.22 -13.76 32.67
CA ASP A 494 32.75 -13.02 33.83
C ASP A 494 33.89 -12.13 34.35
N GLU A 495 33.94 -10.87 33.91
CA GLU A 495 34.73 -9.84 34.61
C GLU A 495 33.82 -9.05 35.56
N ASP A 496 33.84 -9.49 36.82
CA ASP A 496 33.31 -8.79 38.00
C ASP A 496 33.98 -7.40 38.13
N TYR A 497 33.41 -6.38 37.48
CA TYR A 497 33.76 -4.99 37.76
C TYR A 497 33.08 -4.56 39.06
N ALA A 498 33.87 -4.57 40.15
CA ALA A 498 33.52 -4.03 41.44
C ALA A 498 32.97 -2.58 41.34
N ILE A 499 31.71 -2.40 41.75
CA ILE A 499 31.03 -1.10 41.83
C ILE A 499 31.61 -0.30 43.00
N HIS A 500 32.46 0.68 42.72
CA HIS A 500 32.86 1.70 43.69
C HIS A 500 32.64 3.11 43.13
N ASP A 501 31.38 3.57 43.11
CA ASP A 501 31.04 5.00 43.29
C ASP A 501 29.52 5.21 43.51
N PRO A 502 29.05 5.73 44.66
CA PRO A 502 27.62 5.97 44.90
C PRO A 502 27.01 7.02 43.96
N ALA A 503 27.80 7.99 43.47
CA ALA A 503 27.35 8.98 42.47
C ALA A 503 27.10 8.35 41.08
N ARG A 504 27.86 7.31 40.72
CA ARG A 504 27.62 6.50 39.52
C ARG A 504 26.39 5.60 39.68
N SER A 505 26.08 5.14 40.89
CA SER A 505 24.90 4.27 41.10
C SER A 505 23.56 4.98 40.91
N ALA A 506 23.46 6.27 41.27
CA ALA A 506 22.25 7.07 41.10
C ALA A 506 22.01 7.41 39.62
N THR A 507 23.07 7.84 38.92
CA THR A 507 23.04 8.07 37.47
C THR A 507 22.76 6.78 36.71
N LEU A 508 23.39 5.66 37.08
CA LEU A 508 23.14 4.35 36.48
C LEU A 508 21.71 3.84 36.74
N LYS A 509 21.12 4.14 37.90
CA LYS A 509 19.71 3.84 38.19
C LYS A 509 18.76 4.67 37.34
N ASP A 510 19.04 5.96 37.18
CA ASP A 510 18.28 6.87 36.33
C ASP A 510 18.40 6.45 34.86
N ASP A 511 19.59 6.08 34.39
CA ASP A 511 19.86 5.58 33.04
C ASP A 511 19.15 4.25 32.76
N ILE A 512 19.20 3.30 33.70
CA ILE A 512 18.43 2.03 33.62
C ILE A 512 16.93 2.32 33.57
N SER A 513 16.45 3.33 34.32
CA SER A 513 15.04 3.71 34.30
C SER A 513 14.60 4.27 32.95
N VAL A 514 15.47 5.04 32.28
CA VAL A 514 15.24 5.56 30.92
C VAL A 514 15.19 4.41 29.91
N ILE A 515 16.12 3.45 30.00
CA ILE A 515 16.13 2.25 29.14
C ILE A 515 14.85 1.43 29.33
N LEU A 516 14.43 1.20 30.57
CA LEU A 516 13.18 0.50 30.90
C LEU A 516 11.95 1.25 30.40
N GLN A 517 11.92 2.58 30.48
CA GLN A 517 10.83 3.39 29.92
C GLN A 517 10.76 3.30 28.40
N VAL A 518 11.89 3.37 27.70
CA VAL A 518 11.94 3.24 26.23
C VAL A 518 11.53 1.82 25.82
N PHE A 519 12.03 0.79 26.52
CA PHE A 519 11.66 -0.61 26.29
C PHE A 519 10.16 -0.85 26.51
N THR A 520 9.60 -0.41 27.64
CA THR A 520 8.17 -0.58 27.96
C THR A 520 7.27 0.15 26.95
N ARG A 521 7.66 1.35 26.49
CA ARG A 521 6.97 2.07 25.42
C ARG A 521 7.05 1.34 24.07
N SER A 522 8.19 0.74 23.75
CA SER A 522 8.34 -0.07 22.52
C SER A 522 7.48 -1.34 22.57
N SER A 523 7.40 -1.99 23.73
CA SER A 523 6.64 -3.23 23.97
C SER A 523 5.12 -2.99 23.97
N HIS A 524 4.64 -1.89 24.57
CA HIS A 524 3.21 -1.53 24.56
C HIS A 524 2.67 -1.21 23.15
N ASN A 525 3.48 -0.63 22.27
CA ASN A 525 3.08 -0.39 20.88
C ASN A 525 3.08 -1.68 20.04
N TYR A 526 3.93 -2.67 20.38
CA TYR A 526 3.92 -3.98 19.76
C TYR A 526 2.63 -4.78 20.08
N THR A 527 2.18 -4.76 21.33
CA THR A 527 0.89 -5.39 21.71
C THR A 527 -0.32 -4.68 21.11
N ARG A 528 -0.26 -3.37 20.91
CA ARG A 528 -1.36 -2.60 20.28
C ARG A 528 -1.45 -2.78 18.77
N THR A 529 -0.31 -2.98 18.08
CA THR A 529 -0.29 -3.24 16.62
C THR A 529 -0.78 -4.66 16.27
N LEU A 530 -0.61 -5.63 17.17
CA LEU A 530 -1.21 -6.97 17.05
C LEU A 530 -2.73 -6.99 17.26
N THR A 531 -3.28 -6.03 18.02
CA THR A 531 -4.73 -5.93 18.25
C THR A 531 -5.46 -5.08 17.21
N THR A 532 -4.78 -4.15 16.52
CA THR A 532 -5.34 -3.38 15.39
C THR A 532 -5.14 -4.04 14.02
N SER A 533 -4.47 -5.20 13.97
CA SER A 533 -4.26 -6.03 12.77
C SER A 533 -5.20 -7.25 12.72
N LYS A 534 -6.25 -7.28 13.56
CA LYS A 534 -7.32 -8.29 13.50
C LYS A 534 -8.60 -7.68 12.95
#